data_AF-A0A0B2UTK4-F1
#
_entry.id   AF-A0A0B2UTK4-F1
#
_cell.length_a   1.000
_cell.length_b   1.000
_cell.length_c   1.000
_cell.angle_alpha   90.00
_cell.angle_beta   90.00
_cell.angle_gamma   90.00
#
_symmetry.space_group_name_H-M   'P 1'
#
loop_
_entity.id
_entity.type
_entity.pdbx_description
1 polymer ?
#
loop_
_entity_poly.entity_id
_entity_poly.type
_entity_poly.pdbx_seq_one_letter_code
_entity_poly.pdbx_strand_id
1 'polypeptide(L)'
;MLSAREEHVTGDETFPYPPGKKKTACTIFLGYTSNMVTSGLRESIRYVVEHNLVDCLVTSAGGVEEDLIKCLAPSYLGSFELDGAQLRRDGLNRAGNVLIPNNNYCLFEDWLMPILDKCEEKQNAGLVQWTPSKLIAELGAHINDESSICYWANRNNIPIYCPALTDGSLGDMLYFHSVRNNGIKLDIVEVRSRLSLHPFLC
;
A
#
# COMPACT_ATOMS: atom_id res chain seq x y z
N MET A 1 3.43 15.68 -20.72
CA MET A 1 2.69 15.21 -19.53
C MET A 1 3.13 15.98 -18.29
N LEU A 2 4.40 15.95 -17.88
CA LEU A 2 4.86 16.72 -16.72
C LEU A 2 4.73 18.24 -16.90
N SER A 3 5.03 18.77 -18.10
CA SER A 3 4.81 20.18 -18.42
C SER A 3 3.35 20.63 -18.24
N ALA A 4 2.40 19.78 -18.64
CA ALA A 4 0.97 20.04 -18.48
C ALA A 4 0.52 19.95 -17.01
N ARG A 5 1.25 19.22 -16.16
CA ARG A 5 0.97 19.13 -14.72
C ARG A 5 1.38 20.41 -13.97
N GLU A 6 2.40 21.11 -14.48
CA GLU A 6 2.92 22.37 -13.94
C GLU A 6 2.13 23.61 -14.36
N GLU A 7 1.14 23.45 -15.24
CA GLU A 7 0.24 24.53 -15.65
C GLU A 7 -0.64 25.02 -14.47
N HIS A 8 -1.10 26.27 -14.56
CA HIS A 8 -1.98 26.85 -13.54
C HIS A 8 -3.35 26.17 -13.53
N VAL A 9 -3.82 25.79 -12.35
CA VAL A 9 -5.16 25.24 -12.14
C VAL A 9 -6.18 26.38 -12.08
N THR A 10 -7.24 26.31 -12.88
CA THR A 10 -8.38 27.24 -12.80
C THR A 10 -9.53 26.58 -12.04
N GLY A 11 -10.06 27.24 -11.00
CA GLY A 11 -11.20 26.74 -10.22
C GLY A 11 -10.80 26.27 -8.81
N ASP A 12 -11.49 25.25 -8.30
CA ASP A 12 -11.15 24.64 -7.00
C ASP A 12 -9.78 23.96 -7.05
N GLU A 13 -8.85 24.45 -6.24
CA GLU A 13 -7.44 24.04 -6.19
C GLU A 13 -7.19 22.80 -5.33
N THR A 14 -8.20 22.18 -4.73
CA THR A 14 -8.02 21.03 -3.83
C THR A 14 -8.86 19.82 -4.21
N PHE A 15 -8.32 18.62 -4.02
CA PHE A 15 -9.11 17.39 -4.08
C PHE A 15 -9.91 17.21 -2.79
N PRO A 16 -11.11 16.60 -2.87
CA PRO A 16 -11.90 16.29 -1.68
C PRO A 16 -11.23 15.23 -0.78
N TYR A 17 -10.33 14.40 -1.34
CA TYR A 17 -9.56 13.42 -0.59
C TYR A 17 -8.17 13.19 -1.20
N PRO A 18 -7.13 12.99 -0.37
CA PRO A 18 -7.11 13.27 1.06
C PRO A 18 -7.29 14.77 1.37
N PRO A 19 -7.77 15.14 2.57
CA PRO A 19 -7.93 16.54 2.94
C PRO A 19 -6.63 17.34 2.74
N GLY A 20 -6.74 18.52 2.12
CA GLY A 20 -5.58 19.38 1.84
C GLY A 20 -4.71 18.95 0.65
N LYS A 21 -5.04 17.90 -0.07
CA LYS A 21 -4.33 17.54 -1.31
C LYS A 21 -4.61 18.58 -2.39
N LYS A 22 -3.55 19.26 -2.85
CA LYS A 22 -3.65 20.23 -3.94
C LYS A 22 -3.88 19.53 -5.27
N LYS A 23 -4.73 20.13 -6.10
CA LYS A 23 -4.90 19.75 -7.50
C LYS A 23 -3.74 20.27 -8.33
N THR A 24 -3.42 19.51 -9.36
CA THR A 24 -2.52 19.88 -10.44
C THR A 24 -3.33 19.97 -11.73
N ALA A 25 -2.82 20.68 -12.74
CA ALA A 25 -3.52 20.81 -14.01
C ALA A 25 -3.70 19.47 -14.74
N CYS A 26 -2.87 18.47 -14.42
CA CYS A 26 -3.00 17.10 -14.89
C CYS A 26 -2.87 16.12 -13.73
N THR A 27 -3.96 15.40 -13.42
CA THR A 27 -3.96 14.35 -12.39
C THR A 27 -3.39 13.06 -12.95
N ILE A 28 -2.30 12.57 -12.37
CA ILE A 28 -1.63 11.34 -12.83
C ILE A 28 -1.97 10.18 -11.88
N PHE A 29 -2.60 9.15 -12.44
CA PHE A 29 -2.86 7.88 -11.78
C PHE A 29 -1.77 6.88 -12.18
N LEU A 30 -1.07 6.33 -11.19
CA LEU A 30 -0.08 5.28 -11.39
C LEU A 30 -0.64 3.95 -10.86
N GLY A 31 -0.86 3.01 -11.77
CA GLY A 31 -1.24 1.64 -11.45
C GLY A 31 -0.05 0.69 -11.57
N TYR A 32 0.12 -0.21 -10.59
CA TYR A 32 1.14 -1.26 -10.65
C TYR A 32 0.67 -2.54 -9.96
N THR A 33 1.23 -3.67 -10.37
CA THR A 33 0.96 -4.99 -9.80
C THR A 33 1.98 -5.36 -8.73
N SER A 34 1.62 -6.31 -7.85
CA SER A 34 2.46 -6.75 -6.72
C SER A 34 3.87 -7.17 -7.13
N ASN A 35 4.01 -7.93 -8.21
CA ASN A 35 5.30 -8.38 -8.70
C ASN A 35 6.27 -7.24 -9.08
N MET A 36 5.77 -6.06 -9.46
CA MET A 36 6.62 -4.88 -9.72
C MET A 36 7.26 -4.41 -8.42
N VAL A 37 6.55 -4.46 -7.29
CA VAL A 37 7.08 -4.12 -5.96
C VAL A 37 7.97 -5.24 -5.43
N THR A 38 7.67 -6.50 -5.72
CA THR A 38 8.58 -7.62 -5.43
C THR A 38 9.91 -7.49 -6.18
N SER A 39 9.89 -6.94 -7.40
CA SER A 39 11.10 -6.63 -8.18
C SER A 39 11.85 -5.38 -7.69
N GLY A 40 12.94 -5.01 -8.36
CA GLY A 40 13.65 -3.74 -8.15
C GLY A 40 12.98 -2.51 -8.78
N LEU A 41 11.80 -2.67 -9.41
CA LEU A 41 11.01 -1.51 -9.87
C LEU A 41 10.39 -0.74 -8.70
N ARG A 42 10.32 -1.34 -7.51
CA ARG A 42 9.91 -0.67 -6.26
C ARG A 42 10.66 0.66 -6.08
N GLU A 43 11.96 0.67 -6.28
CA GLU A 43 12.82 1.84 -6.07
C GLU A 43 12.50 2.98 -7.06
N SER A 44 12.12 2.62 -8.28
CA SER A 44 11.63 3.56 -9.30
C SER A 44 10.24 4.11 -8.96
N ILE A 45 9.33 3.26 -8.48
CA ILE A 45 8.00 3.72 -8.03
C ILE A 45 8.15 4.66 -6.83
N ARG A 46 8.96 4.27 -5.84
CA ARG A 46 9.28 5.09 -4.66
C ARG A 46 9.87 6.44 -5.06
N TYR A 47 10.72 6.50 -6.09
CA TYR A 47 11.27 7.76 -6.61
C TYR A 47 10.17 8.71 -7.07
N VAL A 48 9.27 8.20 -7.91
CA VAL A 48 8.18 8.99 -8.49
C VAL A 48 7.22 9.48 -7.40
N VAL A 49 6.98 8.66 -6.37
CA VAL A 49 6.12 9.00 -5.23
C VAL A 49 6.81 10.01 -4.28
N GLU A 50 8.09 9.81 -3.95
CA GLU A 50 8.89 10.71 -3.13
C GLU A 50 8.94 12.12 -3.70
N HIS A 51 9.15 12.24 -5.01
CA HIS A 51 9.21 13.53 -5.70
C HIS A 51 7.83 14.10 -6.09
N ASN A 52 6.74 13.53 -5.56
CA ASN A 52 5.37 14.00 -5.78
C ASN A 52 5.01 14.20 -7.26
N LEU A 53 5.47 13.27 -8.12
CA LEU A 53 5.29 13.30 -9.57
C LEU A 53 4.00 12.59 -10.02
N VAL A 54 3.28 11.97 -9.08
CA VAL A 54 1.99 11.29 -9.28
C VAL A 54 1.00 11.75 -8.23
N ASP A 55 -0.28 11.65 -8.55
CA ASP A 55 -1.35 12.18 -7.70
C ASP A 55 -2.13 11.08 -7.00
N CYS A 56 -2.16 9.87 -7.56
CA CYS A 56 -2.92 8.74 -7.05
C CYS A 56 -2.23 7.42 -7.41
N LEU A 57 -2.19 6.46 -6.46
CA LEU A 57 -1.70 5.11 -6.71
C LEU A 57 -2.83 4.08 -6.65
N VAL A 58 -2.77 3.07 -7.51
CA VAL A 58 -3.65 1.89 -7.45
C VAL A 58 -2.80 0.63 -7.53
N THR A 59 -2.94 -0.27 -6.55
CA THR A 59 -2.18 -1.53 -6.50
C THR A 59 -2.99 -2.65 -5.84
N SER A 60 -2.50 -3.90 -5.94
CA SER A 60 -3.00 -5.04 -5.17
C SER A 60 -2.37 -5.11 -3.76
N ALA A 61 -2.90 -5.97 -2.89
CA ALA A 61 -2.42 -6.15 -1.52
C ALA A 61 -0.92 -6.48 -1.48
N GLY A 62 -0.48 -7.40 -2.35
CA GLY A 62 0.92 -7.74 -2.55
C GLY A 62 1.83 -6.52 -2.82
N GLY A 63 1.34 -5.50 -3.53
CA GLY A 63 2.14 -4.29 -3.79
C GLY A 63 2.25 -3.33 -2.60
N VAL A 64 1.38 -3.47 -1.60
CA VAL A 64 1.48 -2.76 -0.32
C VAL A 64 2.36 -3.56 0.65
N GLU A 65 2.04 -4.83 0.87
CA GLU A 65 2.73 -5.64 1.88
C GLU A 65 4.20 -5.88 1.52
N GLU A 66 4.54 -6.16 0.27
CA GLU A 66 5.93 -6.36 -0.13
C GLU A 66 6.77 -5.08 -0.02
N ASP A 67 6.16 -3.90 -0.16
CA ASP A 67 6.84 -2.61 0.07
C ASP A 67 7.21 -2.45 1.55
N LEU A 68 6.28 -2.78 2.46
CA LEU A 68 6.47 -2.69 3.90
C LEU A 68 7.44 -3.77 4.40
N ILE A 69 7.27 -5.02 3.94
CA ILE A 69 8.11 -6.16 4.29
C ILE A 69 9.58 -5.91 3.93
N LYS A 70 9.83 -5.28 2.78
CA LYS A 70 11.20 -4.96 2.34
C LYS A 70 11.93 -3.94 3.22
N CYS A 71 11.23 -3.18 4.06
CA CYS A 71 11.84 -2.36 5.10
C CYS A 71 12.29 -3.20 6.32
N LEU A 72 11.67 -4.37 6.54
CA LEU A 72 11.97 -5.26 7.66
C LEU A 72 13.04 -6.29 7.29
N ALA A 73 12.95 -6.87 6.10
CA ALA A 73 13.88 -7.89 5.61
C ALA A 73 13.93 -7.92 4.06
N PRO A 74 15.09 -8.22 3.46
CA PRO A 74 15.26 -8.22 2.01
C PRO A 74 14.61 -9.45 1.35
N SER A 75 14.36 -9.31 0.04
CA SER A 75 14.11 -10.44 -0.88
C SER A 75 15.38 -10.75 -1.67
N TYR A 76 15.50 -11.96 -2.19
CA TYR A 76 16.73 -12.44 -2.84
C TYR A 76 16.47 -12.90 -4.28
N LEU A 77 17.48 -12.75 -5.12
CA LEU A 77 17.45 -13.32 -6.47
C LEU A 77 17.53 -14.85 -6.40
N GLY A 78 16.66 -15.52 -7.14
CA GLY A 78 16.62 -16.96 -7.34
C GLY A 78 16.41 -17.30 -8.81
N SER A 79 15.69 -18.39 -9.08
CA SER A 79 15.39 -18.85 -10.44
C SER A 79 13.95 -19.38 -10.53
N PHE A 80 13.35 -19.28 -11.72
CA PHE A 80 12.06 -19.88 -12.03
C PHE A 80 12.07 -21.41 -11.93
N GLU A 81 13.25 -22.02 -12.10
CA GLU A 81 13.44 -23.48 -12.17
C GLU A 81 13.60 -24.14 -10.79
N LEU A 82 13.59 -23.37 -9.70
CA LEU A 82 13.72 -23.92 -8.35
C LEU A 82 12.52 -24.80 -7.98
N ASP A 83 12.82 -26.00 -7.46
CA ASP A 83 11.81 -27.00 -7.06
C ASP A 83 10.92 -26.47 -5.92
N GLY A 84 9.61 -26.43 -6.16
CA GLY A 84 8.63 -25.91 -5.21
C GLY A 84 8.54 -26.74 -3.93
N ALA A 85 8.74 -28.06 -4.00
CA ALA A 85 8.66 -28.92 -2.83
C ALA A 85 9.85 -28.67 -1.88
N GLN A 86 11.06 -28.52 -2.41
CA GLN A 86 12.24 -28.14 -1.63
C GLN A 86 12.08 -26.75 -1.02
N LEU A 87 11.68 -25.75 -1.81
CA LEU A 87 11.46 -24.39 -1.32
C LEU A 87 10.46 -24.34 -0.16
N ARG A 88 9.35 -25.10 -0.25
CA ARG A 88 8.37 -25.18 0.84
C ARG A 88 8.95 -25.82 2.10
N ARG A 89 9.77 -26.87 1.98
CA ARG A 89 10.45 -27.49 3.13
C ARG A 89 11.41 -26.51 3.83
N ASP A 90 12.08 -25.68 3.05
CA ASP A 90 13.04 -24.69 3.54
C ASP A 90 12.40 -23.38 3.99
N GLY A 91 11.07 -23.24 3.87
CA GLY A 91 10.36 -22.01 4.23
C GLY A 91 10.68 -20.83 3.31
N LEU A 92 10.85 -21.08 2.02
CA LEU A 92 11.12 -20.06 1.00
C LEU A 92 9.91 -19.91 0.07
N ASN A 93 9.34 -18.70 0.03
CA ASN A 93 8.27 -18.36 -0.90
C ASN A 93 8.90 -17.86 -2.21
N ARG A 94 8.34 -18.25 -3.37
CA ARG A 94 8.89 -17.88 -4.70
C ARG A 94 7.90 -17.04 -5.50
N ALA A 95 8.36 -15.86 -5.92
CA ALA A 95 7.66 -14.97 -6.84
C ALA A 95 8.49 -14.84 -8.13
N GLY A 96 8.20 -15.67 -9.12
CA GLY A 96 9.01 -15.76 -10.34
C GLY A 96 10.43 -16.26 -10.05
N ASN A 97 11.43 -15.39 -10.27
CA ASN A 97 12.84 -15.61 -9.89
C ASN A 97 13.25 -14.83 -8.64
N VAL A 98 12.32 -14.39 -7.80
CA VAL A 98 12.60 -13.76 -6.51
C VAL A 98 12.18 -14.72 -5.40
N LEU A 99 13.03 -14.85 -4.38
CA LEU A 99 12.79 -15.63 -3.17
C LEU A 99 12.53 -14.69 -2.00
N ILE A 100 11.48 -14.98 -1.25
CA ILE A 100 11.05 -14.26 -0.06
C ILE A 100 11.02 -15.25 1.09
N PRO A 101 11.99 -15.21 2.02
CA PRO A 101 12.01 -16.12 3.16
C PRO A 101 10.75 -15.96 4.02
N ASN A 102 10.20 -17.06 4.53
CA ASN A 102 8.97 -17.03 5.31
C ASN A 102 9.13 -16.21 6.61
N ASN A 103 10.35 -16.13 7.14
CA ASN A 103 10.69 -15.28 8.28
C ASN A 103 10.36 -13.80 8.05
N ASN A 104 10.37 -13.33 6.80
CA ASN A 104 9.97 -11.96 6.47
C ASN A 104 8.50 -11.70 6.86
N TYR A 105 7.61 -12.68 6.64
CA TYR A 105 6.20 -12.59 7.03
C TYR A 105 6.00 -12.71 8.54
N CYS A 106 6.88 -13.43 9.26
CA CYS A 106 6.87 -13.45 10.73
C CYS A 106 7.24 -12.08 11.31
N LEU A 107 8.29 -11.43 10.78
CA LEU A 107 8.65 -10.06 11.17
C LEU A 107 7.54 -9.06 10.85
N PHE A 108 6.85 -9.28 9.73
CA PHE A 108 5.70 -8.47 9.34
C PHE A 108 4.52 -8.63 10.30
N GLU A 109 4.21 -9.86 10.74
CA GLU A 109 3.21 -10.12 11.78
C GLU A 109 3.54 -9.36 13.07
N ASP A 110 4.77 -9.52 13.58
CA ASP A 110 5.22 -8.87 14.81
C ASP A 110 5.12 -7.34 14.74
N TRP A 111 5.40 -6.77 13.56
CA TRP A 111 5.29 -5.32 13.32
C TRP A 111 3.83 -4.86 13.17
N LEU A 112 3.00 -5.62 12.47
CA LEU A 112 1.66 -5.22 12.08
C LEU A 112 0.64 -5.38 13.22
N MET A 113 0.72 -6.44 14.02
CA MET A 113 -0.29 -6.75 15.05
C MET A 113 -0.54 -5.59 16.04
N PRO A 114 0.50 -4.95 16.62
CA PRO A 114 0.29 -3.82 17.54
C PRO A 114 -0.33 -2.58 16.85
N ILE A 115 -0.16 -2.44 15.54
CA ILE A 115 -0.77 -1.35 14.76
C ILE A 115 -2.25 -1.65 14.56
N LEU A 116 -2.61 -2.90 14.23
CA LEU A 116 -4.00 -3.32 14.10
C LEU A 116 -4.77 -3.16 15.41
N ASP A 117 -4.16 -3.46 16.56
CA ASP A 117 -4.78 -3.20 17.87
C ASP A 117 -5.17 -1.72 18.04
N LYS A 118 -4.26 -0.79 17.72
CA LYS A 118 -4.55 0.66 17.77
C LYS A 118 -5.60 1.08 16.74
N CYS A 119 -5.59 0.47 15.56
CA CYS A 119 -6.60 0.73 14.54
C CYS A 119 -7.99 0.29 15.01
N GLU A 120 -8.09 -0.87 15.65
CA GLU A 120 -9.33 -1.37 16.24
C GLU A 120 -9.81 -0.48 17.40
N GLU A 121 -8.91 -0.02 18.27
CA GLU A 121 -9.24 0.96 19.32
C GLU A 121 -9.87 2.24 18.74
N LYS A 122 -9.23 2.82 17.70
CA LYS A 122 -9.74 4.00 16.99
C LYS A 122 -11.12 3.73 16.36
N GLN A 123 -11.34 2.53 15.84
CA GLN A 123 -12.62 2.11 15.27
C GLN A 123 -13.71 2.00 16.34
N ASN A 124 -13.41 1.33 17.45
CA ASN A 124 -14.35 1.09 18.55
C ASN A 124 -14.70 2.38 19.30
N ALA A 125 -13.77 3.35 19.34
CA ALA A 125 -14.03 4.70 19.83
C ALA A 125 -14.85 5.57 18.85
N GLY A 126 -15.19 5.07 17.66
CA GLY A 126 -15.92 5.80 16.63
C GLY A 126 -15.12 6.93 15.97
N LEU A 127 -13.80 6.95 16.14
CA LEU A 127 -12.92 8.00 15.62
C LEU A 127 -12.62 7.82 14.13
N VAL A 128 -12.56 6.57 13.66
CA VAL A 128 -12.18 6.23 12.29
C VAL A 128 -13.06 5.11 11.75
N GLN A 129 -13.64 5.34 10.58
CA GLN A 129 -14.14 4.28 9.71
C GLN A 129 -13.03 3.90 8.74
N TRP A 130 -12.54 2.67 8.85
CA TRP A 130 -11.40 2.24 8.05
C TRP A 130 -11.80 1.91 6.62
N THR A 131 -10.93 2.32 5.71
CA THR A 131 -10.95 1.97 4.29
C THR A 131 -9.55 1.50 3.94
N PRO A 132 -9.37 0.71 2.85
CA PRO A 132 -8.04 0.34 2.41
C PRO A 132 -7.05 1.51 2.32
N SER A 133 -7.44 2.63 1.73
CA SER A 133 -6.53 3.78 1.58
C SER A 133 -6.16 4.44 2.91
N LYS A 134 -7.09 4.51 3.87
CA LYS A 134 -6.82 5.02 5.22
C LYS A 134 -5.87 4.11 5.99
N LEU A 135 -6.08 2.79 5.90
CA LEU A 135 -5.21 1.81 6.55
C LEU A 135 -3.80 1.86 5.96
N ILE A 136 -3.67 1.89 4.63
CA ILE A 136 -2.36 1.99 3.95
C ILE A 136 -1.62 3.27 4.36
N ALA A 137 -2.32 4.41 4.46
CA ALA A 137 -1.71 5.66 4.92
C ALA A 137 -1.21 5.57 6.37
N GLU A 138 -2.01 4.97 7.27
CA GLU A 138 -1.60 4.70 8.66
C GLU A 138 -0.36 3.78 8.70
N LEU A 139 -0.32 2.71 7.91
CA LEU A 139 0.84 1.81 7.81
C LEU A 139 2.09 2.53 7.27
N GLY A 140 1.93 3.38 6.25
CA GLY A 140 3.01 4.22 5.73
C GLY A 140 3.53 5.23 6.77
N ALA A 141 2.67 5.72 7.67
CA ALA A 141 3.09 6.56 8.78
C ALA A 141 3.89 5.76 9.83
N HIS A 142 3.47 4.52 10.15
CA HIS A 142 4.15 3.69 11.16
C HIS A 142 5.47 3.08 10.69
N ILE A 143 5.61 2.74 9.40
CA ILE A 143 6.86 2.13 8.91
C ILE A 143 8.03 3.13 8.99
N ASN A 144 7.74 4.42 8.80
CA ASN A 144 8.67 5.54 8.99
C ASN A 144 10.06 5.31 8.37
N ASP A 145 10.09 4.77 7.15
CA ASP A 145 11.30 4.39 6.42
C ASP A 145 11.28 5.04 5.02
N GLU A 146 12.30 5.84 4.71
CA GLU A 146 12.43 6.56 3.43
C GLU A 146 12.64 5.64 2.21
N SER A 147 12.87 4.35 2.43
CA SER A 147 12.89 3.35 1.35
C SER A 147 11.49 2.87 0.92
N SER A 148 10.42 3.18 1.67
CA SER A 148 9.05 2.71 1.41
C SER A 148 8.25 3.64 0.49
N ILE A 149 7.54 3.04 -0.48
CA ILE A 149 6.52 3.74 -1.28
C ILE A 149 5.39 4.26 -0.37
N CYS A 150 4.90 3.43 0.54
CA CYS A 150 3.80 3.77 1.45
C CYS A 150 4.15 4.95 2.37
N TYR A 151 5.40 5.00 2.86
CA TYR A 151 5.90 6.12 3.64
C TYR A 151 5.80 7.45 2.88
N TRP A 152 6.36 7.48 1.66
CA TRP A 152 6.35 8.70 0.85
C TRP A 152 4.95 9.08 0.37
N ALA A 153 4.11 8.09 0.08
CA ALA A 153 2.71 8.34 -0.27
C ALA A 153 1.97 9.04 0.89
N ASN A 154 2.17 8.59 2.12
CA ASN A 154 1.62 9.26 3.30
C ASN A 154 2.22 10.67 3.48
N ARG A 155 3.55 10.83 3.38
CA ARG A 155 4.24 12.12 3.53
C ARG A 155 3.79 13.17 2.50
N ASN A 156 3.53 12.75 1.27
CA ASN A 156 3.11 13.62 0.16
C ASN A 156 1.60 13.69 -0.04
N ASN A 157 0.80 13.10 0.87
CA ASN A 157 -0.65 13.10 0.79
C ASN A 157 -1.18 12.51 -0.54
N ILE A 158 -0.56 11.41 -0.98
CA ILE A 158 -0.91 10.63 -2.17
C ILE A 158 -1.71 9.41 -1.71
N PRO A 159 -3.01 9.30 -2.06
CA PRO A 159 -3.80 8.14 -1.68
C PRO A 159 -3.35 6.89 -2.46
N ILE A 160 -3.25 5.77 -1.76
CA ILE A 160 -3.05 4.44 -2.35
C ILE A 160 -4.38 3.69 -2.26
N TYR A 161 -4.94 3.31 -3.40
CA TYR A 161 -6.16 2.51 -3.46
C TYR A 161 -5.85 1.04 -3.73
N CYS A 162 -6.42 0.19 -2.88
CA CYS A 162 -6.35 -1.26 -3.02
C CYS A 162 -7.70 -1.88 -2.61
N PRO A 163 -8.65 -2.06 -3.55
CA PRO A 163 -9.98 -2.57 -3.22
C PRO A 163 -9.96 -3.98 -2.60
N ALA A 164 -9.03 -4.83 -3.05
CA ALA A 164 -8.83 -6.19 -2.55
C ALA A 164 -7.63 -6.26 -1.57
N LEU A 165 -7.61 -5.39 -0.57
CA LEU A 165 -6.51 -5.31 0.41
C LEU A 165 -6.35 -6.60 1.25
N THR A 166 -7.40 -7.41 1.33
CA THR A 166 -7.40 -8.69 2.06
C THR A 166 -6.82 -9.87 1.26
N ASP A 167 -6.43 -9.68 0.00
CA ASP A 167 -5.92 -10.75 -0.87
C ASP A 167 -4.38 -10.87 -0.80
N GLY A 168 -3.86 -11.22 0.37
CA GLY A 168 -2.42 -11.30 0.65
C GLY A 168 -2.10 -11.57 2.12
N SER A 169 -0.81 -11.51 2.47
CA SER A 169 -0.35 -11.68 3.86
C SER A 169 -0.99 -10.68 4.82
N LEU A 170 -1.26 -9.44 4.38
CA LEU A 170 -1.98 -8.47 5.20
C LEU A 170 -3.42 -8.93 5.51
N GLY A 171 -4.06 -9.64 4.58
CA GLY A 171 -5.35 -10.29 4.79
C GLY A 171 -5.29 -11.41 5.81
N ASP A 172 -4.25 -12.24 5.77
CA ASP A 172 -4.02 -13.30 6.77
C ASP A 172 -3.87 -12.69 8.17
N MET A 173 -3.13 -11.58 8.30
CA MET A 173 -2.95 -10.88 9.57
C MET A 173 -4.24 -10.24 10.08
N LEU A 174 -5.04 -9.63 9.20
CA LEU A 174 -6.38 -9.13 9.56
C LEU A 174 -7.28 -10.27 10.04
N TYR A 175 -7.21 -11.44 9.39
CA TYR A 175 -7.94 -12.62 9.82
C TYR A 175 -7.50 -13.09 11.21
N PHE A 176 -6.20 -13.30 11.44
CA PHE A 176 -5.69 -13.75 12.74
C PHE A 176 -5.99 -12.74 13.86
N HIS A 177 -5.90 -11.45 13.57
CA HIS A 177 -6.28 -10.38 14.48
C HIS A 177 -7.77 -10.46 14.84
N SER A 178 -8.65 -10.66 13.84
CA SER A 178 -10.11 -10.80 14.06
C SER A 178 -10.53 -12.05 14.82
N VAL A 179 -9.69 -13.09 14.87
CA VAL A 179 -9.96 -14.29 15.69
C VAL A 179 -9.63 -14.04 17.16
N ARG A 180 -8.70 -13.12 17.44
CA ARG A 180 -8.29 -12.77 18.82
C ARG A 180 -9.14 -11.63 19.40
N ASN A 181 -9.58 -10.69 18.57
CA ASN A 181 -10.33 -9.49 18.95
C ASN A 181 -11.66 -9.36 18.17
N ASN A 182 -12.29 -8.17 18.11
CA ASN A 182 -13.53 -7.95 17.36
C ASN A 182 -13.28 -7.66 15.86
N GLY A 183 -12.03 -7.35 15.49
CA GLY A 183 -11.58 -7.18 14.13
C GLY A 183 -11.86 -5.80 13.52
N ILE A 184 -11.12 -5.47 12.47
CA ILE A 184 -11.23 -4.20 11.75
C ILE A 184 -12.15 -4.36 10.53
N LYS A 185 -13.06 -3.41 10.34
CA LYS A 185 -13.95 -3.37 9.18
C LYS A 185 -13.37 -2.42 8.13
N LEU A 186 -13.13 -2.95 6.94
CA LEU A 186 -12.64 -2.17 5.80
C LEU A 186 -13.78 -1.89 4.81
N ASP A 187 -14.24 -0.65 4.73
CA ASP A 187 -15.23 -0.25 3.73
C ASP A 187 -14.58 0.06 2.37
N ILE A 188 -15.03 -0.65 1.34
CA ILE A 188 -14.60 -0.48 -0.05
C ILE A 188 -15.52 0.49 -0.83
N VAL A 189 -16.72 0.76 -0.33
CA VAL A 189 -17.69 1.65 -1.01
C VAL A 189 -17.22 3.10 -0.91
N GLU A 190 -16.74 3.54 0.26
CA GLU A 190 -16.11 4.84 0.44
C GLU A 190 -14.85 5.03 -0.43
N VAL A 191 -14.12 3.95 -0.75
CA VAL A 191 -13.00 4.01 -1.71
C VAL A 191 -13.50 4.31 -3.12
N ARG A 192 -14.54 3.60 -3.56
CA ARG A 192 -15.12 3.79 -4.89
C ARG A 192 -15.62 5.22 -5.08
N SER A 193 -16.32 5.78 -4.11
CA SER A 193 -16.82 7.16 -4.22
C SER A 193 -15.68 8.15 -4.40
N ARG A 194 -14.57 8.00 -3.66
CA ARG A 194 -13.40 8.88 -3.79
C ARG A 194 -12.67 8.74 -5.11
N LEU A 195 -12.56 7.52 -5.63
CA LEU A 195 -11.93 7.28 -6.93
C LEU A 195 -12.79 7.88 -8.06
N SER A 196 -14.11 7.69 -8.01
CA SER A 196 -15.05 8.20 -9.03
C SER A 196 -15.28 9.71 -8.96
N LEU A 197 -15.07 10.36 -7.81
CA LEU A 197 -15.19 11.82 -7.65
C LEU A 197 -13.97 12.59 -8.18
N HIS A 198 -12.92 11.89 -8.64
CA HIS A 198 -11.92 12.54 -9.49
C HIS A 198 -12.57 12.75 -10.87
N PRO A 199 -12.64 13.99 -11.38
CA PRO A 199 -13.58 14.44 -12.43
C PRO A 199 -13.38 13.83 -13.84
N PHE A 200 -12.72 12.69 -13.97
CA PHE A 200 -12.40 12.02 -15.24
C PHE A 200 -12.97 10.59 -15.37
N LEU A 201 -13.71 10.08 -14.38
CA LEU A 201 -14.28 8.72 -14.44
C LEU A 201 -15.78 8.63 -14.78
N CYS A 202 -16.40 9.73 -15.20
CA CYS A 202 -17.73 9.77 -15.83
C CYS A 202 -17.71 10.66 -17.06
#